data_AF-A0A957P2K9-F1
#
_entry.id   AF-A0A957P2K9-F1
#
_cell.length_a   1.000
_cell.length_b   1.000
_cell.length_c   1.000
_cell.angle_alpha   90.00
_cell.angle_beta   90.00
_cell.angle_gamma   90.00
#
_symmetry.space_group_name_H-M   'P 1'
#
loop_
_entity.id
_entity.type
_entity.pdbx_description
1 polymer ?
#
loop_
_entity_poly.entity_id
_entity_poly.type
_entity_poly.pdbx_seq_one_letter_code
_entity_poly.pdbx_strand_id
1 'polypeptide(L)'
;VKFVANDPAGSNGASPSGVAEYCLVTYTYDVVERRWVEEDCEFEPLPAPAEGDNTFIVDATLQPKKGVAYVFVWLRDNAGNISRRPGFDVITFLTDEPIELNRNDVMVLRLPVSSGNLQLDVDVEFGDVDVSVFDDFTNPDAIRCELSAENGPVPEQVVLPGGCPATPGRFQVEIRAVVNSRFTVTVSDVVSAAAVDNIATVQAAALAAPVTPLVGGPPARQTAIEDNAADETPTIYLPIAVR
;
A
#
# COMPACT_ATOMS: atom_id res chain seq x y z
N VAL A 1 -4.67 12.70 1.35
CA VAL A 1 -5.50 12.00 0.33
C VAL A 1 -6.29 13.02 -0.45
N LYS A 2 -6.25 12.97 -1.79
CA LYS A 2 -7.04 13.85 -2.68
C LYS A 2 -8.13 13.01 -3.35
N PHE A 3 -9.37 13.47 -3.31
CA PHE A 3 -10.49 12.77 -3.95
C PHE A 3 -11.51 13.75 -4.54
N VAL A 4 -12.28 13.29 -5.52
CA VAL A 4 -13.40 14.04 -6.10
C VAL A 4 -14.70 13.39 -5.63
N ALA A 5 -15.63 14.21 -5.17
CA ALA A 5 -16.88 13.77 -4.57
C ALA A 5 -18.05 14.56 -5.14
N ASN A 6 -19.11 13.88 -5.56
CA ASN A 6 -20.33 14.52 -6.03
C ASN A 6 -21.53 13.80 -5.42
N ASP A 7 -22.56 14.57 -5.08
CA ASP A 7 -23.87 14.04 -4.72
C ASP A 7 -24.82 14.22 -5.93
N PRO A 8 -24.99 13.20 -6.78
CA PRO A 8 -25.90 13.28 -7.91
C PRO A 8 -27.35 13.12 -7.44
N ALA A 9 -28.29 13.70 -8.20
CA ALA A 9 -29.70 13.46 -7.96
C ALA A 9 -30.02 11.94 -7.96
N GLY A 10 -30.85 11.52 -7.00
CA GLY A 10 -31.25 10.12 -6.85
C GLY A 10 -32.01 9.62 -8.08
N SER A 11 -31.93 8.32 -8.37
CA SER A 11 -32.68 7.69 -9.47
C SER A 11 -34.21 7.77 -9.32
N ASN A 12 -34.68 8.14 -8.13
CA ASN A 12 -36.08 8.43 -7.78
C ASN A 12 -36.46 9.91 -7.94
N GLY A 13 -35.56 10.76 -8.45
CA GLY A 13 -35.78 12.20 -8.59
C GLY A 13 -35.55 13.01 -7.29
N ALA A 14 -34.98 12.40 -6.25
CA ALA A 14 -34.58 13.13 -5.05
C ALA A 14 -33.50 14.17 -5.37
N SER A 15 -33.69 15.38 -4.86
CA SER A 15 -32.68 16.43 -4.94
C SER A 15 -31.45 16.06 -4.13
N PRO A 16 -30.23 16.37 -4.60
CA PRO A 16 -29.02 16.12 -3.84
C PRO A 16 -29.00 16.99 -2.57
N SER A 17 -28.59 16.39 -1.46
CA SER A 17 -28.41 17.07 -0.18
C SER A 17 -27.00 17.67 -0.05
N GLY A 18 -26.07 17.29 -0.92
CA GLY A 18 -24.66 17.66 -0.89
C GLY A 18 -23.85 16.74 0.00
N VAL A 19 -22.60 16.50 -0.39
CA VAL A 19 -21.64 15.76 0.43
C VAL A 19 -21.26 16.57 1.67
N ALA A 20 -21.24 15.93 2.84
CA ALA A 20 -21.06 16.58 4.13
C ALA A 20 -19.85 16.05 4.89
N GLU A 21 -19.68 14.73 4.93
CA GLU A 21 -18.66 14.07 5.75
C GLU A 21 -17.90 13.02 4.95
N TYR A 22 -16.71 12.66 5.43
CA TYR A 22 -15.86 11.61 4.88
C TYR A 22 -15.34 10.69 5.97
N CYS A 23 -15.03 9.45 5.62
CA CYS A 23 -14.38 8.47 6.47
C CYS A 23 -13.26 7.82 5.66
N LEU A 24 -12.03 7.83 6.19
CA LEU A 24 -10.89 7.14 5.59
C LEU A 24 -10.63 5.84 6.31
N VAL A 25 -10.91 4.72 5.63
CA VAL A 25 -10.46 3.42 6.10
C VAL A 25 -9.12 3.11 5.45
N THR A 26 -8.11 2.90 6.28
CA THR A 26 -6.83 2.37 5.81
C THR A 26 -6.74 0.87 6.09
N TYR A 27 -6.14 0.12 5.18
CA TYR A 27 -5.75 -1.27 5.46
C TYR A 27 -4.24 -1.38 5.47
N THR A 28 -3.72 -1.97 6.54
CA THR A 28 -2.31 -2.32 6.66
C THR A 28 -2.14 -3.82 6.87
N TYR A 29 -1.04 -4.39 6.38
CA TYR A 29 -0.81 -5.82 6.55
C TYR A 29 -0.33 -6.10 7.97
N ASP A 30 -1.10 -6.85 8.73
CA ASP A 30 -0.68 -7.35 10.04
C ASP A 30 0.04 -8.69 9.86
N VAL A 31 1.30 -8.74 10.30
CA VAL A 31 2.16 -9.91 10.16
C VAL A 31 1.74 -11.02 11.13
N VAL A 32 1.27 -10.65 12.32
CA VAL A 32 0.82 -11.59 13.36
C VAL A 32 -0.46 -12.27 12.90
N GLU A 33 -1.41 -11.50 12.39
CA GLU A 33 -2.69 -12.02 11.87
C GLU A 33 -2.59 -12.56 10.43
N ARG A 34 -1.48 -12.28 9.74
CA ARG A 34 -1.22 -12.65 8.34
C ARG A 34 -2.34 -12.23 7.39
N ARG A 35 -2.89 -11.04 7.62
CA ARG A 35 -3.99 -10.48 6.81
C ARG A 35 -3.91 -8.96 6.78
N TRP A 36 -4.58 -8.38 5.79
CA TRP A 36 -4.89 -6.96 5.79
C TRP A 36 -5.89 -6.68 6.91
N VAL A 37 -5.50 -5.84 7.86
CA VAL A 37 -6.33 -5.38 8.96
C VAL A 37 -6.82 -3.98 8.64
N GLU A 38 -8.12 -3.80 8.85
CA GLU A 38 -8.82 -2.54 8.72
C GLU A 38 -8.52 -1.65 9.93
N GLU A 39 -8.15 -0.40 9.68
CA GLU A 39 -8.13 0.62 10.72
C GLU A 39 -9.53 1.25 10.81
N ASP A 40 -10.04 1.37 12.05
CA ASP A 40 -11.30 2.03 12.33
C ASP A 40 -11.30 3.47 11.80
N CYS A 41 -12.44 3.93 11.28
CA CYS A 41 -12.61 5.31 10.86
C CYS A 41 -13.87 5.91 11.50
N GLU A 42 -13.83 7.21 11.74
CA GLU A 42 -14.99 8.01 12.13
C GLU A 42 -15.30 9.01 11.01
N PHE A 43 -16.59 9.28 10.79
CA PHE A 43 -16.99 10.28 9.81
C PHE A 43 -16.65 11.68 10.33
N GLU A 44 -15.89 12.42 9.55
CA GLU A 44 -15.48 13.79 9.84
C GLU A 44 -16.05 14.76 8.81
N PRO A 45 -16.32 16.02 9.18
CA PRO A 45 -16.74 17.05 8.23
C PRO A 45 -15.75 17.21 7.07
N LEU A 46 -16.26 17.31 5.84
CA LEU A 46 -15.44 17.61 4.68
C LEU A 46 -14.78 19.00 4.81
N PRO A 47 -13.51 19.13 4.45
CA PRO A 47 -12.88 20.44 4.34
C PRO A 47 -13.52 21.26 3.20
N ALA A 48 -13.20 22.55 3.13
CA ALA A 48 -13.57 23.35 1.96
C ALA A 48 -12.94 22.73 0.69
N PRO A 49 -13.68 22.67 -0.44
CA PRO A 49 -13.15 22.11 -1.67
C PRO A 49 -11.95 22.91 -2.18
N ALA A 50 -10.94 22.19 -2.67
CA ALA A 50 -9.78 22.77 -3.33
C ALA A 50 -10.18 23.27 -4.72
N GLU A 51 -9.94 24.56 -5.00
CA GLU A 51 -10.12 25.25 -6.29
C GLU A 51 -11.28 24.74 -7.16
N GLY A 52 -12.49 25.28 -6.95
CA GLY A 52 -13.58 25.36 -7.94
C GLY A 52 -14.29 24.07 -8.35
N ASP A 53 -13.67 22.91 -8.16
CA ASP A 53 -14.21 21.60 -8.46
C ASP A 53 -14.43 20.86 -7.14
N ASN A 54 -15.39 19.92 -7.07
CA ASN A 54 -15.72 19.15 -5.87
C ASN A 54 -14.61 18.16 -5.47
N THR A 55 -13.42 18.70 -5.28
CA THR A 55 -12.15 18.08 -5.01
C THR A 55 -11.80 18.40 -3.58
N PHE A 56 -11.56 17.38 -2.78
CA PHE A 56 -11.27 17.50 -1.36
C PHE A 56 -9.88 16.95 -1.12
N ILE A 57 -9.14 17.63 -0.22
CA ILE A 57 -7.82 17.20 0.23
C ILE A 57 -7.89 17.09 1.74
N VAL A 58 -7.66 15.89 2.24
CA VAL A 58 -7.69 15.55 3.67
C VAL A 58 -6.34 14.97 4.06
N ASP A 59 -5.89 15.24 5.28
CA ASP A 59 -4.67 14.63 5.81
C ASP A 59 -4.94 13.17 6.18
N ALA A 60 -3.93 12.32 6.01
CA ALA A 60 -3.99 10.93 6.42
C ALA A 60 -2.65 10.54 7.04
N THR A 61 -2.69 9.88 8.20
CA THR A 61 -1.51 9.35 8.85
C THR A 61 -1.32 7.90 8.41
N LEU A 62 -0.19 7.60 7.77
CA LEU A 62 0.16 6.23 7.37
C LEU A 62 1.27 5.69 8.27
N GLN A 63 1.19 4.40 8.62
CA GLN A 63 2.20 3.77 9.47
C GLN A 63 3.52 3.55 8.69
N PRO A 64 4.66 4.16 9.09
CA PRO A 64 5.92 4.10 8.35
C PRO A 64 6.40 2.68 8.02
N LYS A 65 6.20 1.73 8.94
CA LYS A 65 6.68 0.34 8.85
C LYS A 65 5.99 -0.53 7.79
N LYS A 66 4.99 -0.01 7.06
CA LYS A 66 4.11 -0.83 6.22
C LYS A 66 4.40 -0.74 4.72
N GLY A 67 5.02 0.35 4.24
CA GLY A 67 5.42 0.55 2.85
C GLY A 67 4.29 0.68 1.82
N VAL A 68 3.13 0.07 2.11
CA VAL A 68 1.91 0.17 1.32
C VAL A 68 0.71 0.31 2.24
N ALA A 69 -0.24 1.16 1.86
CA ALA A 69 -1.55 1.27 2.47
C ALA A 69 -2.63 1.26 1.39
N TYR A 70 -3.75 0.60 1.67
CA TYR A 70 -4.97 0.77 0.89
C TYR A 70 -5.82 1.81 1.56
N VAL A 71 -6.30 2.77 0.80
CA VAL A 71 -7.18 3.80 1.33
C VAL A 71 -8.54 3.69 0.67
N PHE A 72 -9.56 3.56 1.49
CA PHE A 72 -10.95 3.57 1.09
C PHE A 72 -11.60 4.85 1.64
N VAL A 73 -12.19 5.64 0.75
CA VAL A 73 -12.87 6.89 1.10
C VAL A 73 -14.38 6.65 1.03
N TRP A 74 -15.04 6.72 2.17
CA TRP A 74 -16.50 6.72 2.27
C TRP A 74 -17.00 8.15 2.45
N LEU A 75 -18.14 8.46 1.86
CA LEU A 75 -18.75 9.78 1.99
C LEU A 75 -20.15 9.66 2.56
N ARG A 76 -20.54 10.63 3.38
CA ARG A 76 -21.89 10.81 3.87
C ARG A 76 -22.44 12.14 3.39
N ASP A 77 -23.69 12.14 2.93
CA ASP A 77 -24.40 13.36 2.53
C ASP A 77 -25.09 14.05 3.73
N ASN A 78 -25.64 15.25 3.53
CA ASN A 78 -26.36 15.98 4.59
C ASN A 78 -27.66 15.29 5.05
N ALA A 79 -28.14 14.28 4.33
CA ALA A 79 -29.29 13.47 4.68
C ALA A 79 -28.92 12.17 5.41
N GLY A 80 -27.63 11.94 5.71
CA GLY A 80 -27.14 10.77 6.42
C GLY A 80 -26.89 9.55 5.53
N ASN A 81 -27.02 9.66 4.22
CA ASN A 81 -26.78 8.57 3.28
C ASN A 81 -25.29 8.38 3.05
N ILE A 82 -24.81 7.13 3.14
CA ILE A 82 -23.42 6.78 2.89
C ILE A 82 -23.26 6.26 1.44
N SER A 83 -22.11 6.50 0.83
CA SER A 83 -21.78 5.98 -0.50
C SER A 83 -21.89 4.45 -0.60
N ARG A 84 -22.44 3.90 -1.72
CA ARG A 84 -22.47 2.44 -2.04
C ARG A 84 -21.08 1.84 -2.21
N ARG A 85 -20.18 2.66 -2.73
CA ARG A 85 -18.87 2.23 -3.19
C ARG A 85 -17.89 3.27 -2.72
N PRO A 86 -16.87 2.86 -1.98
CA PRO A 86 -15.82 3.77 -1.59
C PRO A 86 -15.01 4.19 -2.81
N GLY A 87 -14.45 5.40 -2.75
CA GLY A 87 -13.25 5.71 -3.51
C GLY A 87 -12.12 4.80 -3.03
N PHE A 88 -11.29 4.28 -3.93
CA PHE A 88 -10.24 3.33 -3.57
C PHE A 88 -8.96 3.68 -4.31
N ASP A 89 -7.85 3.72 -3.57
CA ASP A 89 -6.52 3.82 -4.15
C ASP A 89 -5.47 3.04 -3.32
N VAL A 90 -4.33 2.78 -3.94
CA VAL A 90 -3.17 2.13 -3.32
C VAL A 90 -2.05 3.14 -3.20
N ILE A 91 -1.58 3.36 -1.97
CA ILE A 91 -0.49 4.28 -1.68
C ILE A 91 0.74 3.45 -1.31
N THR A 92 1.76 3.48 -2.16
CA THR A 92 3.11 3.01 -1.80
C THR A 92 3.90 4.22 -1.34
N PHE A 93 4.57 4.11 -0.20
CA PHE A 93 5.30 5.22 0.40
C PHE A 93 6.57 4.72 1.09
N LEU A 94 7.57 5.59 1.12
CA LEU A 94 8.81 5.42 1.85
C LEU A 94 8.99 6.60 2.80
N THR A 95 9.74 6.36 3.87
CA THR A 95 10.09 7.38 4.87
C THR A 95 11.61 7.54 4.87
N ASP A 96 12.08 8.77 5.12
CA ASP A 96 13.50 9.04 5.32
C ASP A 96 13.97 8.59 6.72
N GLU A 97 13.04 8.33 7.63
CA GLU A 97 13.32 7.80 8.97
C GLU A 97 13.62 6.29 8.94
N PRO A 98 14.51 5.80 9.82
CA PRO A 98 14.79 4.37 9.95
C PRO A 98 13.53 3.54 10.26
N ILE A 99 13.41 2.41 9.59
CA ILE A 99 12.32 1.45 9.73
C ILE A 99 12.78 0.32 10.63
N GLU A 100 11.97 -0.01 11.64
CA GLU A 100 12.22 -1.13 12.54
C GLU A 100 11.23 -2.26 12.26
N LEU A 101 11.75 -3.46 12.01
CA LEU A 101 10.97 -4.68 11.80
C LEU A 101 11.38 -5.73 12.85
N ASN A 102 10.41 -6.39 13.46
CA ASN A 102 10.71 -7.54 14.32
C ASN A 102 11.03 -8.76 13.45
N ARG A 103 11.65 -9.77 14.05
CA ARG A 103 11.86 -11.08 13.41
C ARG A 103 10.56 -11.59 12.76
N ASN A 104 10.66 -11.94 11.49
CA ASN A 104 9.60 -12.40 10.59
C ASN A 104 8.59 -11.33 10.15
N ASP A 105 8.73 -10.08 10.57
CA ASP A 105 7.94 -8.98 10.00
C ASP A 105 8.33 -8.75 8.54
N VAL A 106 7.34 -8.32 7.76
CA VAL A 106 7.50 -8.02 6.34
C VAL A 106 6.95 -6.63 6.06
N MET A 107 7.77 -5.81 5.40
CA MET A 107 7.34 -4.57 4.76
C MET A 107 7.07 -4.86 3.28
N VAL A 108 5.98 -4.30 2.75
CA VAL A 108 5.54 -4.54 1.38
C VAL A 108 5.54 -3.24 0.60
N LEU A 109 6.09 -3.24 -0.61
CA LEU A 109 6.02 -2.13 -1.55
C LEU A 109 5.37 -2.63 -2.84
N ARG A 110 4.48 -1.81 -3.42
CA ARG A 110 3.86 -2.09 -4.72
C ARG A 110 4.23 -1.01 -5.71
N LEU A 111 5.14 -1.34 -6.62
CA LEU A 111 5.80 -0.36 -7.47
C LEU A 111 5.36 -0.56 -8.92
N PRO A 112 4.61 0.41 -9.50
CA PRO A 112 4.45 0.49 -10.94
C PRO A 112 5.69 1.13 -11.57
N VAL A 113 6.32 0.43 -12.52
CA VAL A 113 7.47 0.91 -13.31
C VAL A 113 7.03 0.96 -14.77
N SER A 114 6.72 2.16 -15.27
CA SER A 114 6.18 2.37 -16.62
C SER A 114 7.25 2.30 -17.72
N SER A 115 8.50 2.63 -17.39
CA SER A 115 9.68 2.51 -18.26
C SER A 115 10.96 2.77 -17.46
N GLY A 116 12.09 2.22 -17.89
CA GLY A 116 13.38 2.40 -17.23
C GLY A 116 13.64 1.37 -16.12
N ASN A 117 14.76 1.57 -15.43
CA ASN A 117 15.15 0.72 -14.30
C ASN A 117 15.11 1.54 -13.00
N LEU A 118 14.50 0.96 -11.98
CA LEU A 118 14.44 1.50 -10.63
C LEU A 118 15.37 0.68 -9.74
N GLN A 119 16.27 1.31 -9.01
CA GLN A 119 17.06 0.66 -7.96
C GLN A 119 16.38 0.87 -6.61
N LEU A 120 16.30 -0.19 -5.84
CA LEU A 120 15.92 -0.14 -4.43
C LEU A 120 17.13 -0.59 -3.61
N ASP A 121 17.60 0.30 -2.74
CA ASP A 121 18.70 0.06 -1.81
C ASP A 121 18.15 0.01 -0.39
N VAL A 122 18.53 -1.02 0.37
CA VAL A 122 18.20 -1.18 1.78
C VAL A 122 19.49 -1.13 2.60
N ASP A 123 19.72 0.00 3.26
CA ASP A 123 20.86 0.18 4.13
C ASP A 123 20.53 -0.33 5.54
N VAL A 124 21.10 -1.47 5.91
CA VAL A 124 20.83 -2.13 7.19
C VAL A 124 21.75 -1.56 8.28
N GLU A 125 21.17 -0.89 9.29
CA GLU A 125 21.92 -0.36 10.44
C GLU A 125 22.29 -1.50 11.41
N PHE A 126 21.32 -2.39 11.70
CA PHE A 126 21.54 -3.63 12.42
C PHE A 126 20.49 -4.68 12.04
N GLY A 127 20.82 -5.94 12.30
CA GLY A 127 19.91 -7.06 12.05
C GLY A 127 20.30 -7.83 10.80
N ASP A 128 19.28 -8.33 10.10
CA ASP A 128 19.38 -9.20 8.94
C ASP A 128 18.02 -9.18 8.21
N VAL A 129 17.99 -8.70 6.97
CA VAL A 129 16.78 -8.57 6.16
C VAL A 129 17.00 -9.17 4.79
N ASP A 130 15.98 -9.86 4.27
CA ASP A 130 15.96 -10.34 2.89
C ASP A 130 15.05 -9.43 2.05
N VAL A 131 15.43 -9.13 0.81
CA VAL A 131 14.60 -8.41 -0.16
C VAL A 131 14.21 -9.35 -1.30
N SER A 132 12.91 -9.63 -1.42
CA SER A 132 12.36 -10.44 -2.52
C SER A 132 11.50 -9.59 -3.44
N VAL A 133 11.67 -9.76 -4.76
CA VAL A 133 10.83 -9.13 -5.77
C VAL A 133 9.98 -10.19 -6.46
N PHE A 134 8.69 -9.91 -6.55
CA PHE A 134 7.70 -10.71 -7.24
C PHE A 134 7.11 -9.93 -8.41
N ASP A 135 6.80 -10.64 -9.49
CA ASP A 135 6.12 -10.06 -10.63
C ASP A 135 4.65 -9.74 -10.31
N ASP A 136 4.08 -8.84 -11.10
CA ASP A 136 2.67 -8.39 -11.09
C ASP A 136 1.90 -8.61 -9.77
N PHE A 137 1.90 -7.61 -8.88
CA PHE A 137 1.15 -7.66 -7.60
C PHE A 137 -0.37 -7.86 -7.74
N THR A 138 -0.92 -7.86 -8.97
CA THR A 138 -2.33 -8.19 -9.24
C THR A 138 -2.54 -9.67 -9.59
N ASN A 139 -1.46 -10.40 -9.86
CA ASN A 139 -1.48 -11.83 -10.15
C ASN A 139 -1.45 -12.64 -8.84
N PRO A 140 -2.47 -13.46 -8.53
CA PRO A 140 -2.44 -14.32 -7.34
C PRO A 140 -1.35 -15.40 -7.42
N ASP A 141 -0.87 -15.72 -8.62
CA ASP A 141 0.18 -16.71 -8.90
C ASP A 141 1.54 -16.03 -9.18
N ALA A 142 1.75 -14.83 -8.65
CA ALA A 142 3.03 -14.12 -8.77
C ALA A 142 4.20 -14.98 -8.28
N ILE A 143 5.31 -14.92 -9.00
CA ILE A 143 6.53 -15.68 -8.73
C ILE A 143 7.68 -14.75 -8.38
N ARG A 144 8.59 -15.21 -7.51
CA ARG A 144 9.80 -14.46 -7.20
C ARG A 144 10.70 -14.42 -8.43
N CYS A 145 11.11 -13.23 -8.81
CA CYS A 145 11.96 -12.99 -9.97
C CYS A 145 13.28 -12.30 -9.61
N GLU A 146 13.40 -11.72 -8.41
CA GLU A 146 14.67 -11.22 -7.87
C GLU A 146 14.77 -11.47 -6.36
N LEU A 147 16.01 -11.60 -5.87
CA LEU A 147 16.31 -11.84 -4.46
C LEU A 147 17.67 -11.21 -4.12
N SER A 148 17.69 -10.42 -3.06
CA SER A 148 18.87 -10.03 -2.30
C SER A 148 18.71 -10.59 -0.88
N ALA A 149 19.71 -11.34 -0.40
CA ALA A 149 19.68 -12.05 0.88
C ALA A 149 21.11 -12.22 1.42
N GLU A 150 21.78 -11.09 1.62
CA GLU A 150 23.09 -11.04 2.25
C GLU A 150 22.95 -11.32 3.76
N ASN A 151 24.00 -11.85 4.40
CA ASN A 151 23.89 -12.21 5.80
C ASN A 151 24.30 -11.05 6.72
N GLY A 152 23.42 -10.69 7.65
CA GLY A 152 23.69 -9.72 8.70
C GLY A 152 23.42 -8.27 8.25
N PRO A 153 24.14 -7.27 8.77
CA PRO A 153 23.88 -5.87 8.47
C PRO A 153 24.53 -5.43 7.14
N VAL A 154 24.56 -6.32 6.15
CA VAL A 154 25.06 -6.01 4.81
C VAL A 154 23.91 -5.34 4.03
N PRO A 155 24.17 -4.26 3.28
CA PRO A 155 23.12 -3.64 2.47
C PRO A 155 22.52 -4.61 1.44
N GLU A 156 21.21 -4.53 1.24
CA GLU A 156 20.50 -5.29 0.21
C GLU A 156 20.20 -4.39 -0.98
N GLN A 157 20.26 -4.95 -2.19
CA GLN A 157 20.00 -4.20 -3.42
C GLN A 157 19.20 -5.04 -4.42
N VAL A 158 18.16 -4.44 -4.98
CA VAL A 158 17.41 -5.01 -6.11
C VAL A 158 17.14 -3.96 -7.17
N VAL A 159 17.02 -4.39 -8.42
CA VAL A 159 16.70 -3.54 -9.57
C VAL A 159 15.39 -3.99 -10.19
N LEU A 160 14.46 -3.06 -10.46
CA LEU A 160 13.22 -3.31 -11.17
C LEU A 160 13.30 -2.76 -12.60
N PRO A 161 12.90 -3.50 -13.65
CA PRO A 161 12.39 -4.86 -13.58
C PRO A 161 13.49 -5.89 -13.28
N GLY A 162 14.77 -5.58 -13.51
CA GLY A 162 15.89 -6.50 -13.20
C GLY A 162 15.70 -7.89 -13.83
N GLY A 163 15.70 -8.93 -12.98
CA GLY A 163 15.41 -10.32 -13.37
C GLY A 163 13.93 -10.60 -13.70
N CYS A 164 13.03 -9.66 -13.43
CA CYS A 164 11.60 -9.79 -13.60
C CYS A 164 11.10 -9.43 -15.01
N PRO A 165 9.93 -9.97 -15.42
CA PRO A 165 9.26 -9.52 -16.64
C PRO A 165 8.91 -8.03 -16.58
N ALA A 166 9.41 -7.25 -17.53
CA ALA A 166 9.15 -5.81 -17.62
C ALA A 166 7.69 -5.46 -17.96
N THR A 167 6.90 -6.41 -18.45
CA THR A 167 5.47 -6.25 -18.73
C THR A 167 4.72 -7.22 -17.81
N PRO A 168 3.77 -6.74 -16.99
CA PRO A 168 3.07 -5.45 -17.07
C PRO A 168 3.73 -4.25 -16.35
N GLY A 169 4.96 -4.38 -15.82
CA GLY A 169 5.63 -3.27 -15.15
C GLY A 169 5.04 -2.97 -13.77
N ARG A 170 4.54 -4.01 -13.09
CA ARG A 170 4.01 -3.95 -11.73
C ARG A 170 4.78 -4.95 -10.89
N PHE A 171 5.31 -4.54 -9.76
CA PHE A 171 6.16 -5.39 -8.92
C PHE A 171 5.74 -5.32 -7.45
N GLN A 172 5.75 -6.44 -6.75
CA GLN A 172 5.69 -6.48 -5.29
C GLN A 172 7.10 -6.70 -4.75
N VAL A 173 7.58 -5.79 -3.90
CA VAL A 173 8.81 -5.98 -3.14
C VAL A 173 8.43 -6.32 -1.71
N GLU A 174 8.99 -7.39 -1.17
CA GLU A 174 8.86 -7.79 0.22
C GLU A 174 10.23 -7.69 0.89
N ILE A 175 10.34 -6.82 1.90
CA ILE A 175 11.52 -6.70 2.76
C ILE A 175 11.19 -7.43 4.05
N ARG A 176 11.85 -8.56 4.29
CA ARG A 176 11.56 -9.47 5.41
C ARG A 176 12.69 -9.47 6.42
N ALA A 177 12.36 -9.20 7.67
CA ALA A 177 13.31 -9.31 8.77
C ALA A 177 13.56 -10.77 9.17
N VAL A 178 14.79 -11.26 9.03
CA VAL A 178 15.22 -12.59 9.50
C VAL A 178 15.46 -12.57 11.02
N VAL A 179 15.93 -11.44 11.53
CA VAL A 179 16.03 -11.09 12.95
C VAL A 179 15.47 -9.69 13.18
N ASN A 180 15.37 -9.24 14.43
CA ASN A 180 14.98 -7.85 14.69
C ASN A 180 15.98 -6.91 14.01
N SER A 181 15.47 -6.03 13.16
CA SER A 181 16.29 -5.26 12.23
C SER A 181 15.86 -3.80 12.17
N ARG A 182 16.83 -2.94 11.84
CA ARG A 182 16.61 -1.52 11.55
C ARG A 182 17.35 -1.13 10.28
N PHE A 183 16.65 -0.47 9.37
CA PHE A 183 17.19 -0.14 8.05
C PHE A 183 16.51 1.10 7.46
N THR A 184 17.10 1.67 6.43
CA THR A 184 16.48 2.70 5.58
C THR A 184 16.31 2.15 4.17
N VAL A 185 15.25 2.60 3.47
CA VAL A 185 14.98 2.19 2.09
C VAL A 185 15.05 3.41 1.20
N THR A 186 15.87 3.36 0.16
CA THR A 186 15.93 4.40 -0.86
C THR A 186 15.57 3.84 -2.22
N VAL A 187 14.95 4.68 -3.03
CA VAL A 187 14.55 4.35 -4.40
C VAL A 187 15.14 5.39 -5.33
N SER A 188 15.85 4.95 -6.35
CA SER A 188 16.51 5.81 -7.33
C SER A 188 16.38 5.27 -8.75
N ASP A 189 16.49 6.15 -9.74
CA ASP A 189 16.66 5.70 -11.13
C ASP A 189 18.06 5.09 -11.30
N VAL A 190 18.17 3.96 -11.99
CA VAL A 190 19.49 3.38 -12.30
C VAL A 190 20.22 4.28 -13.28
N VAL A 191 21.14 5.08 -12.78
CA VAL A 191 22.16 5.74 -13.59
C VAL A 191 23.24 4.70 -13.85
N SER A 192 23.49 4.34 -15.12
CA SER A 192 24.43 3.27 -15.46
C SER A 192 25.79 3.47 -14.76
N ALA A 193 26.03 2.69 -13.70
CA ALA A 193 27.32 2.55 -13.04
C ALA A 193 27.67 1.06 -13.00
N ALA A 194 28.95 0.78 -13.23
CA ALA A 194 29.49 -0.53 -13.54
C ALA A 194 29.10 -1.61 -12.52
N ALA A 195 28.89 -2.83 -13.04
CA ALA A 195 28.67 -4.04 -12.28
C ALA A 195 29.63 -4.13 -11.08
N VAL A 196 29.06 -4.14 -9.88
CA VAL A 196 29.83 -4.45 -8.66
C VAL A 196 30.01 -5.96 -8.63
N ASP A 197 31.27 -6.38 -8.61
CA ASP A 197 31.70 -7.78 -8.61
C ASP A 197 31.35 -8.39 -7.23
N ASN A 198 30.31 -9.22 -7.17
CA ASN A 198 29.91 -9.91 -5.95
C ASN A 198 30.97 -10.95 -5.56
N ILE A 199 31.84 -10.59 -4.62
CA ILE A 199 32.74 -11.54 -3.96
C ILE A 199 31.87 -12.46 -3.09
N ALA A 200 31.67 -13.69 -3.55
CA ALA A 200 31.00 -14.75 -2.81
C ALA A 200 31.75 -15.07 -1.50
N THR A 201 31.28 -14.53 -0.37
CA THR A 201 31.61 -15.04 0.95
C THR A 201 30.74 -16.25 1.27
N VAL A 202 31.34 -17.27 1.89
CA VAL A 202 30.71 -18.55 2.21
C VAL A 202 29.47 -18.33 3.09
N GLN A 203 28.31 -18.51 2.47
CA GLN A 203 26.98 -18.33 3.03
C GLN A 203 26.72 -19.41 4.10
N ALA A 204 26.34 -19.01 5.32
CA ALA A 204 25.58 -19.90 6.19
C ALA A 204 24.30 -20.30 5.44
N ALA A 205 23.75 -21.49 5.71
CA ALA A 205 22.53 -21.95 5.04
C ALA A 205 21.39 -20.93 5.29
N ALA A 206 21.17 -20.05 4.32
CA ALA A 206 20.06 -19.12 4.33
C ALA A 206 18.77 -19.92 4.44
N LEU A 207 17.84 -19.45 5.27
CA LEU A 207 16.47 -19.94 5.21
C LEU A 207 16.02 -19.84 3.75
N ALA A 208 15.45 -20.91 3.20
CA ALA A 208 15.01 -20.90 1.81
C ALA A 208 13.98 -19.76 1.64
N ALA A 209 14.37 -18.71 0.92
CA ALA A 209 13.50 -17.57 0.71
C ALA A 209 12.21 -18.00 -0.02
N PRO A 210 11.03 -17.40 0.28
CA PRO A 210 9.76 -17.76 -0.34
C PRO A 210 9.75 -17.58 -1.86
N VAL A 211 9.26 -18.56 -2.61
CA VAL A 211 9.17 -18.50 -4.09
C VAL A 211 7.88 -17.84 -4.60
N THR A 212 6.91 -17.65 -3.70
CA THR A 212 5.66 -16.90 -3.91
C THR A 212 5.56 -15.79 -2.86
N PRO A 213 4.82 -14.70 -3.12
CA PRO A 213 4.66 -13.63 -2.15
C PRO A 213 4.13 -14.15 -0.82
N LEU A 214 4.67 -13.65 0.29
CA LEU A 214 4.11 -13.91 1.62
C LEU A 214 2.80 -13.14 1.82
N VAL A 215 2.67 -11.99 1.16
CA VAL A 215 1.51 -11.12 1.26
C VAL A 215 0.71 -11.17 -0.03
N GLY A 216 -0.52 -11.66 0.06
CA GLY A 216 -1.45 -11.75 -1.07
C GLY A 216 -1.90 -10.38 -1.60
N GLY A 217 -2.67 -10.41 -2.69
CA GLY A 217 -3.29 -9.25 -3.35
C GLY A 217 -4.06 -8.32 -2.39
N PRO A 218 -4.52 -7.15 -2.88
CA PRO A 218 -5.20 -6.16 -2.03
C PRO A 218 -6.38 -6.81 -1.27
N PRO A 219 -6.76 -6.29 -0.08
CA PRO A 219 -7.97 -6.73 0.58
C PRO A 219 -9.14 -6.69 -0.42
N ALA A 220 -9.98 -7.73 -0.39
CA ALA A 220 -11.16 -7.79 -1.25
C ALA A 220 -11.94 -6.49 -1.08
N ARG A 221 -12.31 -5.83 -2.19
CA ARG A 221 -13.05 -4.56 -2.16
C ARG A 221 -14.29 -4.74 -1.31
N GLN A 222 -14.27 -4.26 -0.08
CA GLN A 222 -15.45 -4.27 0.77
C GLN A 222 -16.48 -3.30 0.17
N THR A 223 -17.70 -3.76 0.00
CA THR A 223 -18.77 -3.01 -0.68
C THR A 223 -19.70 -2.28 0.29
N ALA A 224 -19.47 -2.35 1.60
CA ALA A 224 -20.24 -1.62 2.61
C ALA A 224 -19.44 -1.53 3.92
N ILE A 225 -19.44 -0.36 4.56
CA ILE A 225 -19.16 -0.22 5.99
C ILE A 225 -20.50 -0.10 6.71
N GLU A 226 -20.65 -0.84 7.81
CA GLU A 226 -21.76 -0.67 8.74
C GLU A 226 -21.51 0.60 9.57
N ASP A 227 -22.49 1.51 9.58
CA ASP A 227 -22.43 2.70 10.42
C ASP A 227 -22.62 2.25 11.88
N ASN A 228 -21.62 2.49 12.74
CA ASN A 228 -21.71 2.19 14.18
C ASN A 228 -22.61 3.19 14.94
N ALA A 229 -23.33 4.08 14.24
CA ALA A 229 -24.36 4.92 14.84
C ALA A 229 -25.47 4.04 15.46
N ALA A 230 -25.68 4.20 16.76
CA ALA A 230 -26.60 3.43 17.59
C ALA A 230 -28.10 3.59 17.28
N ASP A 231 -28.46 4.08 16.10
CA ASP A 231 -29.85 4.28 15.67
C ASP A 231 -30.12 3.52 14.37
N GLU A 232 -31.01 2.52 14.48
CA GLU A 232 -31.48 1.58 13.47
C GLU A 232 -32.21 2.26 12.28
N THR A 233 -31.54 3.13 11.54
CA THR A 233 -32.04 3.65 10.26
C THR A 233 -31.38 2.94 9.09
N PRO A 234 -32.15 2.43 8.11
CA PRO A 234 -31.59 1.69 6.98
C PRO A 234 -30.74 2.62 6.09
N THR A 235 -29.43 2.36 6.04
CA THR A 235 -28.47 3.08 5.20
C THR A 235 -28.81 2.90 3.73
N ILE A 236 -29.30 3.95 3.08
CA ILE A 236 -29.51 3.96 1.63
C ILE A 236 -28.19 4.34 1.00
N TYR A 237 -27.58 3.36 0.35
CA TYR A 237 -26.32 3.57 -0.35
C TYR A 237 -26.52 4.47 -1.59
N LEU A 238 -25.63 5.43 -1.89
CA LEU A 238 -25.62 6.21 -3.16
C LEU A 238 -24.44 5.87 -4.11
N PRO A 239 -24.62 5.79 -5.44
CA PRO A 239 -23.51 5.51 -6.35
C PRO A 239 -22.62 6.73 -6.56
N ILE A 240 -21.34 6.65 -6.16
CA ILE A 240 -20.33 7.64 -6.54
C ILE A 240 -19.67 7.21 -7.85
N ALA A 241 -19.56 8.15 -8.79
CA ALA A 241 -18.67 8.05 -9.94
C ALA A 241 -17.30 8.58 -9.53
N VAL A 242 -16.35 7.67 -9.30
CA VAL A 242 -14.92 8.02 -9.14
C VAL A 242 -14.32 8.03 -10.54
N ARG A 243 -13.76 9.17 -10.96
CA ARG A 243 -12.96 9.31 -12.17
C ARG A 243 -11.50 9.50 -11.80
#